data_AF-A0A345E1K8-F1
#
_entry.id   AF-A0A345E1K8-F1
#
_cell.length_a   1.000
_cell.length_b   1.000
_cell.length_c   1.000
_cell.angle_alpha   90.00
_cell.angle_beta   90.00
_cell.angle_gamma   90.00
#
_symmetry.space_group_name_H-M   'P 1'
#
loop_
_entity.id
_entity.type
_entity.pdbx_description
1 polymer ?
#
loop_
_entity_poly.entity_id
_entity_poly.type
_entity_poly.pdbx_seq_one_letter_code
_entity_poly.pdbx_strand_id
1 'polypeptide(L)'
;MLPTTRRALLGSVCALAGTAGCLGNPGGSESTPTQVGTPTRTPTGTPTRTPTETVTDDACTAAAPPRPSDAAAAPKPYPEKPDELTRDSVSSFVEAYERAYQYNEMLAAYPDMIGRRNDLDISVNEVTVTVADGEFTVDVTGQANTGITADGDEAATATPTRTRTPLPMGHWPFEATYTVTDRFVRRAGVVHECWGSAETKP
;
A
#
# COMPACT_ATOMS: atom_id res chain seq x y z
N MET A 1 -7.41 -17.50 -31.34
CA MET A 1 -6.51 -18.58 -30.90
C MET A 1 -5.12 -18.31 -31.41
N LEU A 2 -4.24 -17.80 -30.55
CA LEU A 2 -2.82 -17.56 -30.81
C LEU A 2 -2.02 -18.08 -29.60
N PRO A 3 -0.81 -18.61 -29.81
CA PRO A 3 -0.23 -19.67 -29.00
C PRO A 3 0.39 -19.21 -27.69
N THR A 4 0.11 -19.98 -26.63
CA THR A 4 0.77 -19.94 -25.33
C THR A 4 2.25 -20.26 -25.46
N THR A 5 3.11 -19.27 -25.24
CA THR A 5 4.57 -19.45 -25.25
C THR A 5 5.03 -19.81 -23.84
N ARG A 6 5.27 -21.11 -23.61
CA ARG A 6 5.98 -21.64 -22.43
C ARG A 6 7.45 -21.82 -22.77
N ARG A 7 8.36 -21.30 -21.94
CA ARG A 7 9.80 -21.70 -21.76
C ARG A 7 10.50 -20.60 -20.97
N ALA A 8 11.46 -20.84 -20.08
CA ALA A 8 11.96 -22.03 -19.41
C ALA A 8 12.85 -21.50 -18.26
N LEU A 9 12.62 -21.95 -17.03
CA LEU A 9 13.49 -21.66 -15.89
C LEU A 9 14.74 -22.55 -16.01
N LEU A 10 15.89 -21.95 -16.29
CA LEU A 10 17.18 -22.58 -16.08
C LEU A 10 17.68 -22.19 -14.69
N GLY A 11 17.58 -23.15 -13.77
CA GLY A 11 18.17 -23.07 -12.44
C GLY A 11 19.69 -22.97 -12.53
N SER A 12 20.26 -22.05 -11.76
CA SER A 12 21.69 -21.99 -11.51
C SER A 12 21.91 -22.20 -10.02
N VAL A 13 22.29 -23.43 -9.67
CA VAL A 13 22.72 -23.83 -8.33
C VAL A 13 24.20 -23.48 -8.22
N CYS A 14 24.52 -22.38 -7.53
CA CYS A 14 25.87 -22.11 -7.08
C CYS A 14 25.99 -22.54 -5.61
N ALA A 15 26.45 -23.77 -5.41
CA ALA A 15 26.97 -24.23 -4.14
C ALA A 15 28.40 -23.68 -3.97
N LEU A 16 28.61 -22.79 -2.98
CA LEU A 16 29.93 -22.45 -2.49
C LEU A 16 30.01 -22.81 -1.00
N ALA A 17 30.78 -23.87 -0.73
CA ALA A 17 31.25 -24.25 0.57
C ALA A 17 32.23 -23.21 1.11
N GLY A 18 31.99 -22.70 2.32
CA GLY A 18 32.91 -21.84 3.05
C GLY A 18 33.11 -22.40 4.47
N THR A 19 34.37 -22.72 4.77
CA THR A 19 34.86 -23.42 5.96
C THR A 19 35.16 -22.47 7.13
N ALA A 20 34.85 -22.93 8.35
CA ALA A 20 35.61 -22.83 9.62
C ALA A 20 36.10 -21.47 10.22
N GLY A 21 35.86 -21.31 11.53
CA GLY A 21 36.55 -20.39 12.47
C GLY A 21 35.59 -19.36 13.09
N CYS A 22 35.50 -19.09 14.41
CA CYS A 22 36.42 -19.33 15.53
C CYS A 22 35.67 -19.59 16.84
N LEU A 23 36.30 -20.39 17.70
CA LEU A 23 36.03 -20.52 19.14
C LEU A 23 36.53 -19.28 19.91
N GLY A 24 35.81 -18.92 20.98
CA GLY A 24 36.22 -17.98 22.04
C GLY A 24 35.02 -17.13 22.48
N ASN A 25 34.50 -17.18 23.71
CA ASN A 25 35.21 -16.98 24.98
C ASN A 25 34.26 -17.29 26.17
N PRO A 26 34.61 -18.16 27.14
CA PRO A 26 33.93 -18.25 28.42
C PRO A 26 34.73 -17.51 29.51
N GLY A 27 34.26 -16.32 29.86
CA GLY A 27 34.70 -15.58 31.05
C GLY A 27 33.64 -14.50 31.28
N GLY A 28 32.92 -14.44 32.39
CA GLY A 28 33.28 -14.74 33.75
C GLY A 28 32.89 -13.48 34.54
N SER A 29 32.13 -13.64 35.62
CA SER A 29 32.00 -12.76 36.79
C SER A 29 30.56 -12.71 37.30
N GLU A 30 30.28 -13.71 38.12
CA GLU A 30 29.72 -13.56 39.46
C GLU A 30 29.76 -12.12 40.02
N SER A 31 28.58 -11.59 40.35
CA SER A 31 28.38 -10.62 41.44
C SER A 31 26.91 -10.59 41.83
N THR A 32 26.63 -11.31 42.91
CA THR A 32 25.42 -11.19 43.72
C THR A 32 25.43 -9.84 44.46
N PRO A 33 24.29 -9.15 44.55
CA PRO A 33 23.99 -8.41 45.76
C PRO A 33 22.71 -8.95 46.41
N THR A 34 22.91 -9.52 47.59
CA THR A 34 21.89 -9.70 48.61
C THR A 34 21.34 -8.32 48.99
N GLN A 35 20.03 -8.11 48.84
CA GLN A 35 19.34 -7.05 49.57
C GLN A 35 18.17 -7.65 50.34
N VAL A 36 18.35 -7.67 51.66
CA VAL A 36 17.35 -7.98 52.68
C VAL A 36 16.55 -6.70 52.94
N GLY A 37 15.24 -6.77 52.80
CA GLY A 37 14.31 -5.67 53.11
C GLY A 37 12.92 -6.21 53.45
N THR A 38 12.54 -5.98 54.71
CA THR A 38 11.37 -6.41 55.49
C THR A 38 9.98 -6.24 54.84
N PRO A 39 8.97 -7.09 55.17
CA PRO A 39 7.61 -6.98 54.65
C PRO A 39 6.79 -5.90 55.36
N THR A 40 6.15 -5.01 54.60
CA THR A 40 5.13 -4.07 55.11
C THR A 40 3.78 -4.38 54.47
N ARG A 41 2.77 -4.52 55.32
CA ARG A 41 1.39 -4.93 55.02
C ARG A 41 0.63 -3.93 54.13
N THR A 42 -0.13 -4.50 53.21
CA THR A 42 -1.49 -4.20 52.73
C THR A 42 -2.09 -2.81 53.00
N PRO A 43 -2.60 -2.17 51.93
CA PRO A 43 -4.02 -1.82 51.94
C PRO A 43 -4.78 -2.60 50.86
N THR A 44 -5.91 -3.16 51.28
CA THR A 44 -6.95 -3.76 50.45
C THR A 44 -7.52 -2.66 49.56
N GLY A 45 -6.97 -2.54 48.35
CA GLY A 45 -7.59 -1.76 47.28
C GLY A 45 -8.77 -2.55 46.73
N THR A 46 -9.97 -2.03 46.92
CA THR A 46 -11.17 -2.45 46.19
C THR A 46 -10.83 -2.61 44.70
N PRO A 47 -11.22 -3.70 44.02
CA PRO A 47 -11.08 -3.78 42.58
C PRO A 47 -11.99 -2.71 41.98
N THR A 48 -11.42 -1.56 41.64
CA THR A 48 -12.04 -0.64 40.70
C THR A 48 -12.24 -1.44 39.44
N ARG A 49 -13.50 -1.80 39.14
CA ARG A 49 -13.87 -2.28 37.83
C ARG A 49 -13.44 -1.19 36.85
N THR A 50 -12.32 -1.41 36.18
CA THR A 50 -12.03 -0.72 34.94
C THR A 50 -13.29 -0.88 34.10
N PRO A 51 -13.90 0.20 33.58
CA PRO A 51 -14.93 0.02 32.58
C PRO A 51 -14.29 -0.83 31.50
N THR A 52 -14.81 -2.05 31.31
CA THR A 52 -14.57 -2.80 30.09
C THR A 52 -15.00 -1.83 29.00
N GLU A 53 -14.04 -1.21 28.31
CA GLU A 53 -14.34 -0.61 27.02
C GLU A 53 -14.92 -1.76 26.22
N THR A 54 -16.24 -1.77 26.10
CA THR A 54 -16.92 -2.50 25.05
C THR A 54 -16.34 -1.89 23.78
N VAL A 55 -15.24 -2.45 23.28
CA VAL A 55 -14.76 -2.19 21.93
C VAL A 55 -15.91 -2.67 21.06
N THR A 56 -16.80 -1.75 20.73
CA THR A 56 -17.83 -1.98 19.74
C THR A 56 -17.10 -2.30 18.45
N ASP A 57 -17.33 -3.52 17.94
CA ASP A 57 -16.75 -4.13 16.74
C ASP A 57 -16.97 -3.34 15.42
N ASP A 58 -17.37 -2.07 15.47
CA ASP A 58 -18.04 -1.37 14.37
C ASP A 58 -17.36 -0.08 13.86
N ALA A 59 -16.27 0.38 14.48
CA ALA A 59 -15.59 1.59 14.00
C ALA A 59 -14.41 1.26 13.07
N CYS A 60 -14.69 0.82 11.85
CA CYS A 60 -13.67 0.84 10.79
C CYS A 60 -13.39 2.31 10.41
N THR A 61 -12.14 2.76 10.60
CA THR A 61 -11.71 4.12 10.22
C THR A 61 -10.79 4.03 9.02
N ALA A 62 -11.20 4.62 7.89
CA ALA A 62 -10.43 4.66 6.65
C ALA A 62 -9.74 6.01 6.45
N ALA A 63 -8.48 5.98 6.01
CA ALA A 63 -7.78 7.15 5.50
C ALA A 63 -8.24 7.45 4.07
N ALA A 64 -8.63 8.70 3.82
CA ALA A 64 -9.05 9.13 2.48
C ALA A 64 -7.88 8.93 1.48
N PRO A 65 -8.10 8.19 0.38
CA PRO A 65 -7.07 8.04 -0.65
C PRO A 65 -6.92 9.35 -1.45
N PRO A 66 -5.80 9.56 -2.17
CA PRO A 66 -5.56 10.78 -2.95
C PRO A 66 -6.69 11.08 -3.93
N ARG A 67 -7.29 12.27 -3.83
CA ARG A 67 -8.29 12.76 -4.78
C ARG A 67 -8.20 14.29 -4.89
N PRO A 68 -7.20 14.82 -5.61
CA PRO A 68 -7.04 16.27 -5.75
C PRO A 68 -8.25 16.89 -6.47
N SER A 69 -8.77 17.99 -5.93
CA SER A 69 -9.87 18.77 -6.55
C SER A 69 -9.37 19.89 -7.46
N ASP A 70 -8.15 20.38 -7.21
CA ASP A 70 -7.61 21.61 -7.80
C ASP A 70 -6.46 21.31 -8.78
N ALA A 71 -6.63 20.27 -9.61
CA ALA A 71 -5.64 19.86 -10.61
C ALA A 71 -6.14 20.14 -12.03
N ALA A 72 -5.21 20.27 -12.97
CA ALA A 72 -5.52 20.58 -14.35
C ALA A 72 -6.18 19.41 -15.10
N ALA A 73 -5.89 18.17 -14.71
CA ALA A 73 -6.63 16.99 -15.12
C ALA A 73 -7.59 16.56 -14.01
N ALA A 74 -8.69 15.90 -14.39
CA ALA A 74 -9.61 15.31 -13.43
C ALA A 74 -8.97 14.07 -12.76
N PRO A 75 -9.16 13.87 -11.44
CA PRO A 75 -8.72 12.66 -10.78
C PRO A 75 -9.46 11.43 -11.33
N LYS A 76 -8.79 10.27 -11.34
CA LYS A 76 -9.42 9.00 -11.68
C LYS A 76 -10.33 8.54 -10.54
N PRO A 77 -11.51 7.99 -10.85
CA PRO A 77 -12.37 7.38 -9.84
C PRO A 77 -11.71 6.11 -9.30
N TYR A 78 -11.99 5.81 -8.03
CA TYR A 78 -11.64 4.53 -7.42
C TYR A 78 -12.70 3.48 -7.80
N PRO A 79 -12.33 2.21 -7.99
CA PRO A 79 -13.29 1.15 -8.27
C PRO A 79 -14.21 0.92 -7.08
N GLU A 80 -15.43 0.46 -7.35
CA GLU A 80 -16.36 0.03 -6.31
C GLU A 80 -15.98 -1.37 -5.79
N LYS A 81 -16.40 -1.69 -4.55
CA LYS A 81 -16.24 -3.02 -3.96
C LYS A 81 -16.87 -4.07 -4.90
N PRO A 82 -16.18 -5.19 -5.21
CA PRO A 82 -16.79 -6.30 -5.92
C PRO A 82 -17.94 -6.93 -5.13
N ASP A 83 -19.01 -7.32 -5.82
CA ASP A 83 -20.16 -8.01 -5.21
C ASP A 83 -19.73 -9.31 -4.49
N GLU A 84 -18.78 -10.04 -5.10
CA GLU A 84 -18.20 -11.26 -4.55
C GLU A 84 -16.68 -11.14 -4.49
N LEU A 85 -16.08 -11.50 -3.35
CA LEU A 85 -14.63 -11.55 -3.19
C LEU A 85 -14.10 -12.92 -3.60
N THR A 86 -13.70 -13.00 -4.86
CA THR A 86 -12.99 -14.13 -5.47
C THR A 86 -11.57 -13.69 -5.80
N ARG A 87 -10.67 -14.64 -6.08
CA ARG A 87 -9.29 -14.30 -6.49
C ARG A 87 -9.27 -13.33 -7.68
N ASP A 88 -10.11 -13.59 -8.68
CA ASP A 88 -10.11 -12.82 -9.93
C ASP A 88 -10.75 -11.43 -9.75
N SER A 89 -11.84 -11.34 -8.98
CA SER A 89 -12.49 -10.06 -8.69
C SER A 89 -11.63 -9.19 -7.78
N VAL A 90 -10.95 -9.76 -6.79
CA VAL A 90 -9.99 -9.05 -5.93
C VAL A 90 -8.78 -8.59 -6.74
N SER A 91 -8.22 -9.44 -7.61
CA SER A 91 -7.12 -9.06 -8.50
C SER A 91 -7.49 -7.86 -9.38
N SER A 92 -8.65 -7.93 -10.03
CA SER A 92 -9.14 -6.85 -10.92
C SER A 92 -9.44 -5.57 -10.17
N PHE A 93 -10.04 -5.68 -8.98
CA PHE A 93 -10.30 -4.55 -8.09
C PHE A 93 -9.00 -3.86 -7.67
N VAL A 94 -8.03 -4.61 -7.14
CA VAL A 94 -6.76 -4.05 -6.66
C VAL A 94 -5.95 -3.43 -7.81
N GLU A 95 -5.95 -4.05 -9.00
CA GLU A 95 -5.30 -3.46 -10.17
C GLU A 95 -5.89 -2.08 -10.52
N ALA A 96 -7.22 -2.00 -10.62
CA ALA A 96 -7.91 -0.75 -10.93
C ALA A 96 -7.71 0.29 -9.82
N TYR A 97 -7.71 -0.15 -8.56
CA TYR A 97 -7.50 0.69 -7.39
C TYR A 97 -6.10 1.29 -7.39
N GLU A 98 -5.05 0.48 -7.57
CA GLU A 98 -3.66 0.95 -7.60
C GLU A 98 -3.43 1.90 -8.79
N ARG A 99 -4.02 1.60 -9.95
CA ARG A 99 -3.95 2.50 -11.12
C ARG A 99 -4.53 3.88 -10.80
N ALA A 100 -5.68 3.94 -10.13
CA ALA A 100 -6.29 5.20 -9.71
C ALA A 100 -5.46 5.89 -8.61
N TYR A 101 -4.95 5.13 -7.63
CA TYR A 101 -4.13 5.66 -6.54
C TYR A 101 -2.88 6.36 -7.06
N GLN A 102 -2.06 5.67 -7.86
CA GLN A 102 -0.81 6.21 -8.40
C GLN A 102 -1.06 7.42 -9.31
N TYR A 103 -2.11 7.37 -10.13
CA TYR A 103 -2.49 8.51 -10.97
C TYR A 103 -2.85 9.74 -10.12
N ASN A 104 -3.72 9.56 -9.13
CA ASN A 104 -4.20 10.65 -8.29
C ASN A 104 -3.12 11.19 -7.36
N GLU A 105 -2.18 10.35 -6.90
CA GLU A 105 -1.02 10.76 -6.12
C GLU A 105 -0.09 11.66 -6.95
N MET A 106 0.26 11.24 -8.16
CA MET A 106 1.07 12.06 -9.08
C MET A 106 0.35 13.35 -9.49
N LEU A 107 -0.96 13.28 -9.69
CA LEU A 107 -1.78 14.45 -9.98
C LEU A 107 -1.80 15.44 -8.80
N ALA A 108 -1.84 14.95 -7.56
CA ALA A 108 -1.78 15.79 -6.36
C ALA A 108 -0.39 16.41 -6.16
N ALA A 109 0.68 15.69 -6.51
CA ALA A 109 2.05 16.20 -6.45
C ALA A 109 2.34 17.25 -7.54
N TYR A 110 1.72 17.11 -8.72
CA TYR A 110 1.99 17.95 -9.90
C TYR A 110 0.70 18.48 -10.56
N PRO A 111 -0.15 19.23 -9.82
CA PRO A 111 -1.50 19.58 -10.24
C PRO A 111 -1.56 20.47 -11.49
N ASP A 112 -0.55 21.31 -11.72
CA ASP A 112 -0.47 22.22 -12.87
C ASP A 112 0.20 21.59 -14.12
N MET A 113 0.82 20.42 -13.97
CA MET A 113 1.66 19.83 -15.02
C MET A 113 0.96 18.70 -15.75
N ILE A 114 0.42 17.73 -15.01
CA ILE A 114 -0.30 16.59 -15.57
C ILE A 114 -1.60 17.08 -16.23
N GLY A 115 -1.78 16.75 -17.51
CA GLY A 115 -2.92 17.19 -18.33
C GLY A 115 -2.73 18.54 -19.02
N ARG A 116 -1.65 19.29 -18.75
CA ARG A 116 -1.31 20.53 -19.49
C ARG A 116 -0.01 20.38 -20.28
N ARG A 117 1.06 20.03 -19.60
CA ARG A 117 2.44 19.95 -20.16
C ARG A 117 2.98 18.53 -20.20
N ASN A 118 2.40 17.65 -19.39
CA ASN A 118 2.79 16.26 -19.29
C ASN A 118 1.55 15.38 -19.37
N ASP A 119 1.66 14.27 -20.08
CA ASP A 119 0.75 13.14 -19.93
C ASP A 119 1.27 12.23 -18.81
N LEU A 120 0.37 11.41 -18.28
CA LEU A 120 0.67 10.41 -17.27
C LEU A 120 -0.09 9.14 -17.60
N ASP A 121 0.66 8.05 -17.79
CA ASP A 121 0.14 6.70 -17.93
C ASP A 121 0.59 5.84 -16.76
N ILE A 122 -0.33 5.03 -16.23
CA ILE A 122 -0.06 4.11 -15.12
C ILE A 122 -0.28 2.69 -15.62
N SER A 123 0.80 1.95 -15.70
CA SER A 123 0.82 0.55 -16.12
C SER A 123 1.03 -0.35 -14.90
N VAL A 124 0.10 -1.26 -14.65
CA VAL A 124 0.29 -2.36 -13.69
C VAL A 124 0.83 -3.54 -14.49
N ASN A 125 1.96 -4.08 -14.06
CA ASN A 125 2.68 -5.13 -14.78
C ASN A 125 2.32 -6.53 -14.24
N GLU A 126 2.20 -6.66 -12.92
CA GLU A 126 1.92 -7.92 -12.26
C GLU A 126 1.05 -7.71 -11.02
N VAL A 127 0.11 -8.64 -10.82
CA VAL A 127 -0.74 -8.74 -9.63
C VAL A 127 -0.71 -10.19 -9.15
N THR A 128 -0.25 -10.41 -7.93
CA THR A 128 -0.17 -11.74 -7.32
C THR A 128 -1.11 -11.80 -6.12
N VAL A 129 -2.06 -12.75 -6.15
CA VAL A 129 -3.07 -12.91 -5.09
C VAL A 129 -2.86 -14.20 -4.30
N THR A 130 -2.56 -14.05 -3.03
CA THR A 130 -2.50 -15.14 -2.04
C THR A 130 -3.75 -15.11 -1.17
N VAL A 131 -4.30 -16.28 -0.87
CA VAL A 131 -5.52 -16.43 -0.05
C VAL A 131 -5.20 -17.30 1.15
N ALA A 132 -5.48 -16.80 2.35
CA ALA A 132 -5.33 -17.52 3.61
C ALA A 132 -6.44 -17.08 4.58
N ASP A 133 -7.10 -18.01 5.25
CA ASP A 133 -8.10 -17.73 6.29
C ASP A 133 -9.22 -16.75 5.90
N GLY A 134 -9.62 -16.75 4.62
CA GLY A 134 -10.65 -15.84 4.09
C GLY A 134 -10.16 -14.41 3.79
N GLU A 135 -8.87 -14.14 3.99
CA GLU A 135 -8.21 -12.89 3.66
C GLU A 135 -7.42 -13.00 2.36
N PHE A 136 -7.45 -11.94 1.54
CA PHE A 136 -6.66 -11.84 0.33
C PHE A 136 -5.47 -10.92 0.57
N THR A 137 -4.25 -11.44 0.39
CA THR A 137 -3.04 -10.62 0.30
C THR A 137 -2.69 -10.45 -1.18
N VAL A 138 -2.54 -9.21 -1.63
CA VAL A 138 -2.28 -8.90 -3.05
C VAL A 138 -1.03 -8.05 -3.17
N ASP A 139 -0.05 -8.56 -3.90
CA ASP A 139 1.15 -7.80 -4.26
C ASP A 139 1.02 -7.28 -5.70
N VAL A 140 1.30 -5.99 -5.89
CA VAL A 140 1.19 -5.29 -7.15
C VAL A 140 2.53 -4.67 -7.51
N THR A 141 2.98 -4.86 -8.74
CA THR A 141 4.11 -4.13 -9.31
C THR A 141 3.69 -3.40 -10.59
N GLY A 142 4.26 -2.23 -10.82
CA GLY A 142 3.91 -1.41 -11.96
C GLY A 142 4.89 -0.29 -12.20
N GLN A 143 4.50 0.63 -13.07
CA GLN A 143 5.26 1.83 -13.36
C GLN A 143 4.35 2.99 -13.75
N ALA A 144 4.75 4.20 -13.33
CA ALA A 144 4.23 5.44 -13.84
C ALA A 144 5.12 5.93 -14.98
N ASN A 145 4.50 6.37 -16.07
CA ASN A 145 5.18 6.90 -17.25
C ASN A 145 4.70 8.33 -17.48
N THR A 146 5.62 9.28 -17.62
CA THR A 146 5.27 10.63 -18.08
C THR A 146 5.98 10.92 -19.39
N GLY A 147 5.25 11.54 -20.29
CA GLY A 147 5.75 12.17 -21.50
C GLY A 147 5.49 13.67 -21.46
N ILE A 148 5.83 14.34 -22.55
CA ILE A 148 5.53 15.75 -22.78
C ILE A 148 4.36 15.80 -23.76
N THR A 149 3.32 16.57 -23.45
CA THR A 149 2.19 16.77 -24.37
C THR A 149 2.63 17.61 -25.57
N ALA A 150 2.33 17.15 -26.79
CA ALA A 150 2.67 17.86 -28.02
C ALA A 150 1.89 19.18 -28.20
N ASP A 151 0.75 19.33 -27.51
CA ASP A 151 -0.21 20.44 -27.67
C ASP A 151 0.07 21.64 -26.75
N GLY A 152 1.31 21.81 -26.27
CA GLY A 152 1.72 22.94 -25.42
C GLY A 152 1.70 24.32 -26.09
N ASP A 153 1.22 24.43 -27.34
CA ASP A 153 1.17 25.64 -28.17
C ASP A 153 -0.28 26.14 -28.40
N GLU A 154 -1.21 25.95 -27.45
CA GLU A 154 -2.45 26.73 -27.50
C GLU A 154 -2.15 28.21 -27.23
N ALA A 155 -2.29 28.98 -28.31
CA ALA A 155 -2.21 30.42 -28.43
C ALA A 155 -2.77 31.19 -27.22
N ALA A 156 -1.90 31.56 -26.29
CA ALA A 156 -2.22 32.50 -25.25
C ALA A 156 -2.18 33.93 -25.82
N THR A 157 -3.35 34.49 -26.13
CA THR A 157 -3.57 35.95 -26.17
C THR A 157 -3.45 36.60 -24.77
N ALA A 158 -2.87 35.89 -23.80
CA ALA A 158 -2.68 36.31 -22.43
C ALA A 158 -1.18 36.48 -22.14
N THR A 159 -0.86 37.60 -21.48
CA THR A 159 0.45 38.00 -20.95
C THR A 159 1.38 36.82 -20.64
N PRO A 160 2.66 36.82 -21.09
CA PRO A 160 3.56 35.68 -20.97
C PRO A 160 3.81 35.35 -19.50
N THR A 161 3.07 34.37 -18.99
CA THR A 161 3.25 33.85 -17.64
C THR A 161 4.34 32.80 -17.72
N ARG A 162 5.38 32.95 -16.88
CA ARG A 162 6.61 32.14 -16.83
C ARG A 162 6.42 30.72 -17.37
N THR A 163 7.19 30.38 -18.41
CA THR A 163 7.30 29.02 -18.94
C THR A 163 7.82 28.10 -17.82
N ARG A 164 6.93 27.34 -17.16
CA ARG A 164 7.34 26.29 -16.22
C ARG A 164 7.92 25.10 -17.01
N THR A 165 9.11 24.66 -16.65
CA THR A 165 9.75 23.49 -17.26
C THR A 165 8.85 22.25 -17.09
N PRO A 166 8.56 21.47 -18.16
CA PRO A 166 7.88 20.18 -18.06
C PRO A 166 8.53 19.25 -17.04
N LEU A 167 7.77 18.29 -16.51
CA LEU A 167 8.36 17.19 -15.76
C LEU A 167 9.30 16.41 -16.68
N PRO A 168 10.42 15.87 -16.15
CA PRO A 168 11.28 14.99 -16.94
C PRO A 168 10.45 13.81 -17.45
N MET A 169 10.72 13.37 -18.68
CA MET A 169 10.16 12.11 -19.17
C MET A 169 10.84 10.95 -18.45
N GLY A 170 10.09 9.95 -18.08
CA GLY A 170 10.64 8.83 -17.33
C GLY A 170 9.67 7.72 -17.03
N HIS A 171 10.25 6.66 -16.49
CA HIS A 171 9.56 5.48 -15.98
C HIS A 171 9.89 5.37 -14.49
N TRP A 172 8.88 5.42 -13.64
CA TRP A 172 9.04 5.28 -12.19
C TRP A 172 8.38 3.98 -11.74
N PRO A 173 9.15 2.95 -11.38
CA PRO A 173 8.57 1.71 -10.88
C PRO A 173 7.91 1.95 -9.53
N PHE A 174 6.84 1.20 -9.26
CA PHE A 174 6.19 1.16 -7.94
C PHE A 174 5.85 -0.28 -7.56
N GLU A 175 5.74 -0.49 -6.25
CA GLU A 175 5.31 -1.74 -5.64
C GLU A 175 4.33 -1.40 -4.51
N ALA A 176 3.30 -2.23 -4.35
CA ALA A 176 2.32 -2.07 -3.28
C ALA A 176 1.78 -3.43 -2.82
N THR A 177 1.58 -3.58 -1.51
CA THR A 177 0.93 -4.75 -0.92
C THR A 177 -0.42 -4.34 -0.33
N TYR A 178 -1.42 -5.16 -0.58
CA TYR A 178 -2.78 -5.00 -0.12
C TYR A 178 -3.21 -6.16 0.76
N THR A 179 -4.07 -5.85 1.72
CA THR A 179 -4.92 -6.82 2.41
C THR A 179 -6.38 -6.47 2.11
N VAL A 180 -7.13 -7.42 1.57
CA VAL A 180 -8.55 -7.26 1.21
C VAL A 180 -9.38 -8.31 1.94
N THR A 181 -10.41 -7.85 2.62
CA THR A 181 -11.41 -8.68 3.31
C THR A 181 -12.81 -8.23 2.89
N ASP A 182 -13.86 -8.90 3.37
CA ASP A 182 -15.23 -8.44 3.21
C ASP A 182 -15.51 -7.09 3.91
N ARG A 183 -14.68 -6.72 4.89
CA ARG A 183 -14.86 -5.51 5.72
C ARG A 183 -13.99 -4.32 5.33
N PHE A 184 -12.84 -4.53 4.66
CA PHE A 184 -11.94 -3.42 4.35
C PHE A 184 -10.94 -3.71 3.23
N VAL A 185 -10.34 -2.62 2.74
CA VAL A 185 -9.13 -2.61 1.91
C VAL A 185 -8.03 -1.87 2.65
N ARG A 186 -6.88 -2.52 2.81
CA ARG A 186 -5.69 -1.96 3.44
C ARG A 186 -4.54 -1.96 2.44
N ARG A 187 -3.89 -0.81 2.22
CA ARG A 187 -2.69 -0.67 1.39
C ARG A 187 -1.51 -0.32 2.28
N ALA A 188 -0.41 -1.07 2.20
CA ALA A 188 0.80 -0.85 3.01
C ALA A 188 0.51 -0.67 4.51
N GLY A 189 -0.45 -1.43 5.05
CA GLY A 189 -0.84 -1.34 6.47
C GLY A 189 -1.87 -0.26 6.83
N VAL A 190 -2.26 0.61 5.89
CA VAL A 190 -3.26 1.68 6.12
C VAL A 190 -4.60 1.31 5.49
N VAL A 191 -5.67 1.34 6.29
CA VAL A 191 -7.04 1.09 5.79
C VAL A 191 -7.48 2.30 4.95
N HIS A 192 -7.87 2.05 3.70
CA HIS A 192 -8.34 3.09 2.79
C HIS A 192 -9.82 2.97 2.44
N GLU A 193 -10.40 1.78 2.59
CA GLU A 193 -11.84 1.58 2.45
C GLU A 193 -12.36 0.73 3.59
N CYS A 194 -13.51 1.15 4.12
CA CYS A 194 -14.31 0.39 5.05
C CYS A 194 -15.58 -0.04 4.34
N TRP A 195 -15.79 -1.34 4.27
CA TRP A 195 -16.97 -1.95 3.72
C TRP A 195 -17.79 -2.45 4.91
N GLY A 196 -18.96 -1.86 5.13
CA GLY A 196 -19.83 -2.29 6.24
C GLY A 196 -20.07 -3.79 6.19
N SER A 197 -20.17 -4.43 7.36
CA SER A 197 -20.59 -5.84 7.43
C SER A 197 -21.93 -5.97 6.72
N ALA A 198 -22.08 -6.94 5.81
CA ALA A 198 -23.41 -7.29 5.33
C ALA A 198 -24.20 -7.78 6.55
N GLU A 199 -25.16 -6.98 7.03
CA GLU A 199 -26.15 -7.43 8.01
C GLU A 199 -26.82 -8.66 7.40
N THR A 200 -26.44 -9.83 7.89
CA THR A 200 -27.12 -11.07 7.54
C THR A 200 -28.48 -10.98 8.19
N LYS A 201 -29.48 -10.53 7.43
CA LYS A 201 -30.86 -10.46 7.90
C LYS A 201 -31.29 -11.89 8.29
N PRO A 202 -31.77 -12.11 9.52
CA PRO A 202 -32.14 -13.43 10.03
C PRO A 202 -33.32 -14.05 9.26
#